data_AF-A0A1F9TEA4-F1
#
_entry.id   AF-A0A1F9TEA4-F1
#
_cell.length_a   1.000
_cell.length_b   1.000
_cell.length_c   1.000
_cell.angle_alpha   90.00
_cell.angle_beta   90.00
_cell.angle_gamma   90.00
#
_symmetry.space_group_name_H-M   'P 1'
#
loop_
_entity.id
_entity.type
_entity.pdbx_description
1 polymer ?
#
loop_
_entity_poly.entity_id
_entity_poly.type
_entity_poly.pdbx_seq_one_letter_code
_entity_poly.pdbx_strand_id
1 'polypeptide(L)'
;MKNLVKNTLLASAALLILPLLSFAEDAKSIYGADSRKEYFQLDAAQKALANSTVSFWKSAAVTAEGSGFTLKTVNFGDRLNLCPDAKYREQPIGAFCSGSLVGEDLVMTAGHCIKTDAQCQDTKIVFDFNIRSEGGAAVTTQPAGNVFTCKKVVKRFLAGEPNSANPTGQNLGADYALIQLDRKPAGRKPLAINRGAKLKRGDGIFVVGHPVGLPLKLADDARVRDFSKVGYFTADLDTFGGNSGSPVFNARTKKIEGILVRGDEDFVDSPAGCTAMATYDQTGGRGEDVTKIEVLAAFIPKLAGEKSVPEELEVRDVDSSSIQPAEGASRSVSFD
;
A
#
# COMPACT_ATOMS: atom_id res chain seq x y z
N MET A 1 42.31 33.05 65.21
CA MET A 1 42.41 33.90 64.01
C MET A 1 41.60 33.22 62.91
N LYS A 2 40.32 33.55 62.77
CA LYS A 2 39.75 34.47 61.76
C LYS A 2 40.15 34.11 60.31
N ASN A 3 39.22 33.45 59.60
CA ASN A 3 38.59 33.83 58.32
C ASN A 3 37.96 32.55 57.71
N LEU A 4 36.63 32.38 57.73
CA LEU A 4 35.63 32.96 56.84
C LEU A 4 35.95 32.70 55.36
N VAL A 5 35.14 31.88 54.68
CA VAL A 5 34.23 32.30 53.58
C VAL A 5 33.39 31.10 53.13
N LYS A 6 32.07 31.32 53.16
CA LYS A 6 31.00 30.52 52.55
C LYS A 6 31.17 30.51 51.03
N ASN A 7 30.98 29.37 50.38
CA ASN A 7 30.64 29.30 48.95
C ASN A 7 29.76 28.05 48.74
N THR A 8 28.44 28.26 48.70
CA THR A 8 27.62 28.34 47.48
C THR A 8 27.24 26.97 46.94
N LEU A 9 26.02 26.56 47.32
CA LEU A 9 25.19 25.60 46.60
C LEU A 9 25.10 26.02 45.13
N LEU A 10 25.73 25.27 44.24
CA LEU A 10 25.35 25.20 42.84
C LEU A 10 24.62 23.88 42.63
N ALA A 11 23.32 23.90 42.91
CA ALA A 11 22.41 22.89 42.39
C ALA A 11 22.42 23.01 40.86
N SER A 12 23.26 22.21 40.22
CA SER A 12 23.22 22.03 38.78
C SER A 12 21.95 21.25 38.46
N ALA A 13 20.87 21.96 38.19
CA ALA A 13 19.69 21.41 37.56
C ALA A 13 20.09 21.00 36.13
N ALA A 14 20.65 19.81 35.99
CA ALA A 14 20.76 19.15 34.71
C ALA A 14 19.32 18.85 34.27
N LEU A 15 18.74 19.74 33.46
CA LEU A 15 17.59 19.41 32.64
C LEU A 15 18.02 18.23 31.75
N LEU A 16 17.68 17.02 32.19
CA LEU A 16 17.61 15.85 31.35
C LEU A 16 16.52 16.14 30.31
N ILE A 17 16.93 16.78 29.20
CA ILE A 17 16.15 16.77 27.97
C ILE A 17 16.22 15.32 27.50
N LEU A 18 15.27 14.52 27.96
CA LEU A 18 14.97 13.23 27.34
C LEU A 18 14.67 13.52 25.88
N PRO A 19 15.41 12.95 24.91
CA PRO A 19 14.94 12.97 23.54
C PRO A 19 13.61 12.21 23.55
N LEU A 20 12.51 12.93 23.30
CA LEU A 20 11.27 12.31 22.91
C LEU A 20 11.60 11.50 21.66
N LEU A 21 11.69 10.18 21.81
CA LEU A 21 11.69 9.25 20.69
C LEU A 21 10.35 9.47 19.97
N SER A 22 10.36 10.33 18.94
CA SER A 22 9.29 10.40 17.97
C SER A 22 9.27 9.07 17.24
N PHE A 23 8.34 8.19 17.62
CA PHE A 23 7.92 7.11 16.73
C PHE A 23 7.07 7.76 15.62
N ALA A 24 7.72 8.31 14.61
CA ALA A 24 7.08 8.61 13.33
C ALA A 24 6.94 7.27 12.58
N GLU A 25 5.89 6.51 12.90
CA GLU A 25 5.68 5.15 12.39
C GLU A 25 4.81 5.07 11.12
N ASP A 26 4.61 6.19 10.42
CA ASP A 26 4.01 6.21 9.09
C ASP A 26 4.65 7.34 8.27
N ALA A 27 5.51 6.95 7.35
CA ALA A 27 5.76 7.72 6.14
C ALA A 27 5.93 6.75 4.94
N LYS A 28 5.79 7.13 3.67
CA LYS A 28 6.12 6.47 2.39
C LYS A 28 6.35 7.49 1.26
N SER A 29 7.15 7.17 0.26
CA SER A 29 7.74 8.16 -0.67
C SER A 29 7.64 7.83 -2.17
N ILE A 30 8.19 8.70 -3.03
CA ILE A 30 8.43 8.42 -4.46
C ILE A 30 9.88 7.93 -4.64
N TYR A 31 10.07 6.84 -5.38
CA TYR A 31 11.38 6.29 -5.72
C TYR A 31 11.59 6.35 -7.23
N GLY A 32 12.59 7.13 -7.66
CA GLY A 32 12.81 7.40 -9.08
C GLY A 32 11.69 8.27 -9.66
N ALA A 33 11.08 7.81 -10.76
CA ALA A 33 10.01 8.54 -11.43
C ALA A 33 8.64 8.16 -10.85
N ASP A 34 7.78 9.15 -10.61
CA ASP A 34 6.43 8.93 -10.07
C ASP A 34 5.54 8.11 -11.03
N SER A 35 5.44 6.83 -10.74
CA SER A 35 4.72 5.80 -11.50
C SER A 35 3.22 5.76 -11.24
N ARG A 36 2.71 6.58 -10.31
CA ARG A 36 1.29 6.53 -9.89
C ARG A 36 0.39 6.87 -11.09
N LYS A 37 -0.64 6.04 -11.28
CA LYS A 37 -1.66 6.13 -12.33
C LYS A 37 -3.05 6.23 -11.73
N GLU A 38 -3.90 6.99 -12.39
CA GLU A 38 -5.33 7.07 -12.12
C GLU A 38 -6.09 5.84 -12.60
N TYR A 39 -7.25 5.59 -12.00
CA TYR A 39 -8.11 4.48 -12.41
C TYR A 39 -8.47 4.50 -13.90
N PHE A 40 -8.74 5.68 -14.48
CA PHE A 40 -9.08 5.78 -15.91
C PHE A 40 -7.95 5.34 -16.84
N GLN A 41 -6.69 5.51 -16.41
CA GLN A 41 -5.48 5.15 -17.17
C GLN A 41 -5.19 3.64 -17.15
N LEU A 42 -5.87 2.88 -16.29
CA LEU A 42 -5.63 1.45 -16.12
C LEU A 42 -6.22 0.62 -17.26
N ASP A 43 -5.52 -0.46 -17.62
CA ASP A 43 -6.06 -1.49 -18.50
C ASP A 43 -7.17 -2.32 -17.83
N ALA A 44 -7.84 -3.20 -18.57
CA ALA A 44 -8.94 -3.99 -18.05
C ALA A 44 -8.53 -4.96 -16.92
N ALA A 45 -7.31 -5.52 -16.98
CA ALA A 45 -6.82 -6.44 -15.96
C ALA A 45 -6.48 -5.70 -14.66
N GLN A 46 -5.84 -4.53 -14.76
CA GLN A 46 -5.57 -3.64 -13.65
C GLN A 46 -6.86 -3.12 -13.00
N LYS A 47 -7.86 -2.70 -13.80
CA LYS A 47 -9.19 -2.31 -13.30
C LYS A 47 -9.86 -3.45 -12.54
N ALA A 48 -9.75 -4.68 -13.02
CA ALA A 48 -10.32 -5.84 -12.32
C ALA A 48 -9.72 -6.05 -10.93
N LEU A 49 -8.42 -5.79 -10.74
CA LEU A 49 -7.77 -5.84 -9.43
C LEU A 49 -8.19 -4.64 -8.55
N ALA A 50 -8.14 -3.44 -9.13
CA ALA A 50 -8.49 -2.18 -8.44
C ALA A 50 -9.94 -2.15 -7.94
N ASN A 51 -10.87 -2.77 -8.66
CA ASN A 51 -12.28 -2.86 -8.26
C ASN A 51 -12.49 -3.62 -6.93
N SER A 52 -11.49 -4.36 -6.44
CA SER A 52 -11.54 -5.08 -5.16
C SER A 52 -10.60 -4.50 -4.10
N THR A 53 -9.97 -3.35 -4.40
CA THR A 53 -9.30 -2.50 -3.41
C THR A 53 -10.33 -1.52 -2.84
N VAL A 54 -10.23 -1.27 -1.54
CA VAL A 54 -11.16 -0.43 -0.78
C VAL A 54 -10.43 0.69 -0.06
N SER A 55 -11.15 1.78 0.17
CA SER A 55 -10.75 2.90 1.01
C SER A 55 -11.42 2.80 2.38
N PHE A 56 -10.68 3.16 3.43
CA PHE A 56 -11.16 3.15 4.81
C PHE A 56 -11.45 4.57 5.28
N TRP A 57 -12.64 4.77 5.82
CA TRP A 57 -13.15 6.07 6.23
C TRP A 57 -13.66 6.03 7.66
N LYS A 58 -13.45 7.11 8.40
CA LYS A 58 -14.13 7.31 9.68
C LYS A 58 -15.62 7.46 9.43
N SER A 59 -16.45 6.89 10.30
CA SER A 59 -17.91 6.96 10.13
C SER A 59 -18.42 8.41 10.06
N ALA A 60 -17.79 9.33 10.80
CA ALA A 60 -18.09 10.75 10.75
C ALA A 60 -17.80 11.43 9.39
N ALA A 61 -17.02 10.81 8.51
CA ALA A 61 -16.71 11.30 7.17
C ALA A 61 -17.60 10.68 6.08
N VAL A 62 -18.59 9.87 6.45
CA VAL A 62 -19.52 9.22 5.52
C VAL A 62 -20.95 9.51 5.94
N THR A 63 -21.62 10.38 5.19
CA THR A 63 -22.98 10.83 5.50
C THR A 63 -23.98 10.13 4.58
N ALA A 64 -25.06 9.60 5.16
CA ALA A 64 -26.15 9.05 4.35
C ALA A 64 -26.88 10.18 3.61
N GLU A 65 -27.09 10.01 2.31
CA GLU A 65 -27.75 11.00 1.46
C GLU A 65 -28.64 10.26 0.44
N GLY A 66 -29.96 10.44 0.55
CA GLY A 66 -30.93 9.70 -0.25
C GLY A 66 -30.78 8.18 -0.11
N SER A 67 -30.59 7.47 -1.23
CA SER A 67 -30.35 6.02 -1.26
C SER A 67 -28.86 5.64 -1.20
N GLY A 68 -27.97 6.61 -0.99
CA GLY A 68 -26.53 6.42 -1.02
C GLY A 68 -25.82 7.12 0.13
N PHE A 69 -24.54 7.40 -0.08
CA PHE A 69 -23.67 8.05 0.87
C PHE A 69 -22.79 9.08 0.17
N THR A 70 -22.48 10.17 0.86
CA THR A 70 -21.50 11.16 0.43
C THR A 70 -20.27 11.10 1.34
N LEU A 71 -19.10 11.12 0.72
CA LEU A 71 -17.80 11.10 1.37
C LEU A 71 -17.34 12.54 1.63
N LYS A 72 -17.08 12.88 2.88
CA LYS A 72 -16.55 14.18 3.27
C LYS A 72 -15.06 14.25 2.94
N THR A 73 -14.71 15.11 2.00
CA THR A 73 -13.32 15.30 1.55
C THR A 73 -12.84 16.74 1.67
N VAL A 74 -11.53 16.92 1.63
CA VAL A 74 -10.87 18.23 1.51
C VAL A 74 -9.88 18.22 0.36
N ASN A 75 -9.53 19.37 -0.20
CA ASN A 75 -8.49 19.47 -1.23
C ASN A 75 -7.12 19.07 -0.64
N PHE A 76 -6.38 18.22 -1.36
CA PHE A 76 -5.08 17.69 -0.94
C PHE A 76 -4.03 18.80 -0.79
N GLY A 77 -3.91 19.64 -1.81
CA GLY A 77 -3.01 20.78 -1.86
C GLY A 77 -3.19 21.72 -0.68
N ASP A 78 -4.44 22.08 -0.41
CA ASP A 78 -4.76 23.02 0.67
C ASP A 78 -4.53 22.39 2.05
N ARG A 79 -4.87 21.09 2.21
CA ARG A 79 -4.72 20.39 3.49
C ARG A 79 -3.26 20.26 3.94
N LEU A 80 -2.33 20.11 2.99
CA LEU A 80 -0.91 19.96 3.27
C LEU A 80 -0.05 21.17 2.85
N ASN A 81 -0.65 22.27 2.39
CA ASN A 81 0.09 23.42 1.84
C ASN A 81 1.10 22.98 0.75
N LEU A 82 0.66 22.14 -0.19
CA LEU A 82 1.55 21.58 -1.20
C LEU A 82 2.05 22.63 -2.18
N CYS A 83 3.28 22.42 -2.66
CA CYS A 83 3.83 23.23 -3.73
C CYS A 83 2.94 23.21 -4.99
N PRO A 84 2.86 24.32 -5.75
CA PRO A 84 1.87 24.48 -6.82
C PRO A 84 1.91 23.41 -7.92
N ASP A 85 3.08 22.81 -8.15
CA ASP A 85 3.36 21.80 -9.16
C ASP A 85 3.17 20.36 -8.66
N ALA A 86 2.78 20.17 -7.39
CA ALA A 86 2.61 18.85 -6.81
C ALA A 86 1.56 18.02 -7.57
N LYS A 87 1.95 16.81 -7.98
CA LYS A 87 1.05 15.86 -8.65
C LYS A 87 -0.17 15.59 -7.75
N TYR A 88 -1.36 15.57 -8.34
CA TYR A 88 -2.64 15.36 -7.65
C TYR A 88 -3.07 16.45 -6.65
N ARG A 89 -2.38 17.60 -6.59
CA ARG A 89 -2.69 18.71 -5.66
C ARG A 89 -4.18 19.04 -5.59
N GLU A 90 -4.85 19.09 -6.73
CA GLU A 90 -6.27 19.50 -6.82
C GLU A 90 -7.29 18.42 -6.44
N GLN A 91 -6.83 17.22 -6.10
CA GLN A 91 -7.73 16.11 -5.82
C GLN A 91 -8.24 16.10 -4.37
N PRO A 92 -9.44 15.54 -4.14
CA PRO A 92 -9.96 15.39 -2.80
C PRO A 92 -9.27 14.25 -2.05
N ILE A 93 -9.00 14.46 -0.76
CA ILE A 93 -8.55 13.42 0.17
C ILE A 93 -9.56 13.24 1.30
N GLY A 94 -9.61 12.03 1.87
CA GLY A 94 -10.40 11.77 3.08
C GLY A 94 -10.34 10.36 3.64
N ALA A 95 -9.89 9.37 2.87
CA ALA A 95 -9.63 8.04 3.41
C ALA A 95 -8.39 8.05 4.32
N PHE A 96 -8.38 7.22 5.37
CA PHE A 96 -7.24 7.13 6.29
C PHE A 96 -6.36 5.90 6.07
N CYS A 97 -6.90 4.87 5.40
CA CYS A 97 -6.21 3.63 5.07
C CYS A 97 -6.83 3.00 3.81
N SER A 98 -6.22 1.91 3.37
CA SER A 98 -6.66 1.06 2.27
C SER A 98 -6.90 -0.38 2.72
N GLY A 99 -7.49 -1.20 1.86
CA GLY A 99 -7.65 -2.63 2.08
C GLY A 99 -7.99 -3.37 0.78
N SER A 100 -8.13 -4.69 0.86
CA SER A 100 -8.48 -5.54 -0.29
C SER A 100 -9.45 -6.66 0.08
N LEU A 101 -10.48 -6.86 -0.73
CA LEU A 101 -11.39 -8.00 -0.63
C LEU A 101 -10.66 -9.29 -1.01
N VAL A 102 -10.48 -10.22 -0.08
CA VAL A 102 -9.74 -11.50 -0.24
C VAL A 102 -10.60 -12.74 0.04
N GLY A 103 -11.85 -12.56 0.45
CA GLY A 103 -12.87 -13.59 0.56
C GLY A 103 -14.23 -13.03 0.18
N GLU A 104 -15.31 -13.80 0.38
CA GLU A 104 -16.66 -13.35 -0.01
C GLU A 104 -17.08 -12.04 0.68
N ASP A 105 -16.70 -11.88 1.95
CA ASP A 105 -16.96 -10.71 2.78
C ASP A 105 -15.74 -10.37 3.65
N LEU A 106 -14.56 -10.84 3.26
CA LEU A 106 -13.32 -10.66 4.03
C LEU A 106 -12.44 -9.61 3.37
N VAL A 107 -12.08 -8.58 4.13
CA VAL A 107 -11.15 -7.53 3.71
C VAL A 107 -9.87 -7.63 4.53
N MET A 108 -8.74 -7.70 3.82
CA MET A 108 -7.40 -7.60 4.39
C MET A 108 -6.95 -6.14 4.42
N THR A 109 -6.23 -5.75 5.47
CA THR A 109 -5.63 -4.41 5.64
C THR A 109 -4.42 -4.50 6.59
N ALA A 110 -3.78 -3.38 6.92
CA ALA A 110 -2.74 -3.32 7.93
C ALA A 110 -3.37 -3.40 9.33
N GLY A 111 -2.67 -3.99 10.28
CA GLY A 111 -3.07 -3.98 11.68
C GLY A 111 -3.20 -2.54 12.16
N HIS A 112 -2.20 -1.67 11.99
CA HIS A 112 -2.28 -0.31 12.54
C HIS A 112 -3.50 0.50 12.06
N CYS A 113 -4.13 0.15 10.91
CA CYS A 113 -5.38 0.76 10.45
C CYS A 113 -6.60 0.43 11.33
N ILE A 114 -6.66 -0.75 11.94
CA ILE A 114 -7.78 -1.23 12.78
C ILE A 114 -7.24 -1.88 14.07
N LYS A 115 -6.91 -1.05 15.07
CA LYS A 115 -6.33 -1.42 16.37
C LYS A 115 -7.28 -2.12 17.32
N THR A 116 -8.55 -1.77 17.28
CA THR A 116 -9.54 -2.26 18.25
C THR A 116 -10.88 -2.56 17.59
N ASP A 117 -11.72 -3.33 18.27
CA ASP A 117 -13.10 -3.58 17.83
C ASP A 117 -13.91 -2.28 17.73
N ALA A 118 -13.65 -1.30 18.61
CA ALA A 118 -14.27 0.02 18.51
C ALA A 118 -13.85 0.76 17.23
N GLN A 119 -12.58 0.69 16.85
CA GLN A 119 -12.13 1.27 15.56
C GLN A 119 -12.71 0.53 14.37
N CYS A 120 -12.85 -0.79 14.44
CA CYS A 120 -13.58 -1.57 13.44
C CYS A 120 -15.01 -1.02 13.28
N GLN A 121 -15.78 -0.95 14.37
CA GLN A 121 -17.16 -0.43 14.35
C GLN A 121 -17.28 1.01 13.81
N ASP A 122 -16.29 1.87 14.10
CA ASP A 122 -16.22 3.25 13.60
C ASP A 122 -15.75 3.36 12.14
N THR A 123 -15.31 2.28 11.50
CA THR A 123 -14.78 2.32 10.13
C THR A 123 -15.85 1.97 9.09
N LYS A 124 -15.95 2.81 8.05
CA LYS A 124 -16.62 2.51 6.78
C LYS A 124 -15.62 2.03 5.75
N ILE A 125 -15.98 0.96 5.04
CA ILE A 125 -15.19 0.37 3.96
C ILE A 125 -15.89 0.71 2.65
N VAL A 126 -15.19 1.44 1.79
CA VAL A 126 -15.80 2.06 0.61
C VAL A 126 -15.08 1.59 -0.66
N PHE A 127 -15.85 0.97 -1.56
CA PHE A 127 -15.42 0.65 -2.92
C PHE A 127 -15.61 1.87 -3.85
N ASP A 128 -14.90 1.87 -4.98
CA ASP A 128 -15.05 2.84 -6.08
C ASP A 128 -14.82 4.31 -5.73
N PHE A 129 -14.01 4.61 -4.71
CA PHE A 129 -13.46 5.96 -4.56
C PHE A 129 -12.30 6.15 -5.55
N ASN A 130 -12.62 6.59 -6.78
CA ASN A 130 -11.66 6.72 -7.89
C ASN A 130 -12.03 7.87 -8.85
N ILE A 131 -11.23 8.08 -9.90
CA ILE A 131 -11.51 9.01 -11.01
C ILE A 131 -11.68 8.18 -12.29
N ARG A 132 -12.85 8.27 -12.94
CA ARG A 132 -13.26 7.34 -14.02
C ARG A 132 -12.92 7.81 -15.43
N SER A 133 -12.61 9.08 -15.61
CA SER A 133 -12.24 9.67 -16.90
C SER A 133 -11.18 10.75 -16.72
N GLU A 134 -10.40 10.98 -17.77
CA GLU A 134 -9.47 12.11 -17.81
C GLU A 134 -10.21 13.43 -17.61
N GLY A 135 -9.66 14.31 -16.76
CA GLY A 135 -10.31 15.57 -16.36
C GLY A 135 -11.60 15.40 -15.53
N GLY A 136 -11.99 14.17 -15.18
CA GLY A 136 -13.18 13.90 -14.38
C GLY A 136 -12.98 14.17 -12.89
N ALA A 137 -14.09 14.40 -12.19
CA ALA A 137 -14.09 14.51 -10.73
C ALA A 137 -13.94 13.14 -10.06
N ALA A 138 -13.45 13.14 -8.82
CA ALA A 138 -13.45 11.95 -7.98
C ALA A 138 -14.88 11.54 -7.61
N VAL A 139 -15.12 10.24 -7.54
CA VAL A 139 -16.42 9.69 -7.11
C VAL A 139 -16.58 9.81 -5.60
N THR A 140 -17.17 10.92 -5.14
CA THR A 140 -17.43 11.19 -3.71
C THR A 140 -18.84 10.86 -3.25
N THR A 141 -19.75 10.54 -4.18
CA THR A 141 -21.08 9.98 -3.86
C THR A 141 -21.10 8.51 -4.24
N GLN A 142 -21.48 7.65 -3.29
CA GLN A 142 -21.43 6.21 -3.39
C GLN A 142 -22.83 5.60 -3.24
N PRO A 143 -23.22 4.63 -4.09
CA PRO A 143 -24.43 3.86 -3.83
C PRO A 143 -24.27 3.07 -2.53
N ALA A 144 -25.37 2.77 -1.84
CA ALA A 144 -25.32 1.97 -0.61
C ALA A 144 -24.62 0.61 -0.81
N GLY A 145 -24.70 0.02 -2.00
CA GLY A 145 -24.00 -1.22 -2.35
C GLY A 145 -22.46 -1.14 -2.34
N ASN A 146 -21.88 0.06 -2.28
CA ASN A 146 -20.42 0.29 -2.23
C ASN A 146 -19.90 0.70 -0.85
N VAL A 147 -20.78 0.90 0.15
CA VAL A 147 -20.39 1.36 1.49
C VAL A 147 -20.76 0.31 2.54
N PHE A 148 -19.75 -0.25 3.19
CA PHE A 148 -19.85 -1.36 4.14
C PHE A 148 -19.40 -0.91 5.52
N THR A 149 -19.79 -1.68 6.54
CA THR A 149 -19.25 -1.54 7.89
C THR A 149 -18.38 -2.73 8.25
N CYS A 150 -17.43 -2.53 9.15
CA CYS A 150 -16.66 -3.63 9.73
C CYS A 150 -17.55 -4.35 10.75
N LYS A 151 -17.93 -5.59 10.45
CA LYS A 151 -18.73 -6.43 11.34
C LYS A 151 -17.92 -6.94 12.53
N LYS A 152 -16.69 -7.40 12.26
CA LYS A 152 -15.75 -7.85 13.30
C LYS A 152 -14.32 -7.93 12.75
N VAL A 153 -13.36 -7.90 13.66
CA VAL A 153 -11.98 -8.28 13.40
C VAL A 153 -11.88 -9.82 13.47
N VAL A 154 -11.50 -10.46 12.36
CA VAL A 154 -11.30 -11.92 12.27
C VAL A 154 -9.92 -12.30 12.81
N LYS A 155 -8.91 -11.54 12.41
CA LYS A 155 -7.53 -11.71 12.85
C LYS A 155 -6.82 -10.37 12.79
N ARG A 156 -5.94 -10.09 13.74
CA ARG A 156 -5.12 -8.88 13.78
C ARG A 156 -3.80 -9.15 14.49
N PHE A 157 -2.74 -8.51 14.00
CA PHE A 157 -1.43 -8.51 14.62
C PHE A 157 -0.68 -7.24 14.21
N LEU A 158 0.03 -6.62 15.15
CA LEU A 158 0.94 -5.51 14.89
C LEU A 158 2.18 -5.70 15.77
N ALA A 159 3.29 -6.06 15.14
CA ALA A 159 4.56 -6.23 15.85
C ALA A 159 4.99 -4.92 16.52
N GLY A 160 5.51 -5.01 17.74
CA GLY A 160 5.93 -3.87 18.56
C GLY A 160 4.87 -3.40 19.57
N GLU A 161 3.59 -3.79 19.41
CA GLU A 161 2.56 -3.51 20.42
C GLU A 161 2.70 -4.42 21.66
N PRO A 162 2.12 -4.03 22.81
CA PRO A 162 2.06 -4.90 23.99
C PRO A 162 1.54 -6.31 23.63
N ASN A 163 2.28 -7.34 24.05
CA ASN A 163 2.01 -8.75 23.76
C ASN A 163 2.14 -9.17 22.28
N SER A 164 2.72 -8.33 21.42
CA SER A 164 3.01 -8.63 20.01
C SER A 164 4.47 -8.30 19.71
N ALA A 165 5.41 -9.04 20.31
CA ALA A 165 6.83 -8.74 20.18
C ALA A 165 7.32 -8.81 18.72
N ASN A 166 8.34 -7.99 18.42
CA ASN A 166 9.06 -8.11 17.15
C ASN A 166 9.78 -9.47 17.07
N PRO A 167 9.99 -10.00 15.84
CA PRO A 167 10.84 -11.17 15.64
C PRO A 167 12.23 -10.98 16.26
N THR A 168 12.80 -12.04 16.83
CA THR A 168 14.14 -12.02 17.42
C THR A 168 15.16 -11.49 16.43
N GLY A 169 15.96 -10.51 16.84
CA GLY A 169 16.97 -9.88 15.99
C GLY A 169 16.43 -8.80 15.03
N GLN A 170 15.15 -8.42 15.15
CA GLN A 170 14.55 -7.32 14.38
C GLN A 170 13.85 -6.31 15.29
N ASN A 171 13.86 -5.04 14.88
CA ASN A 171 13.13 -3.96 15.54
C ASN A 171 11.72 -3.75 14.97
N LEU A 172 11.38 -4.45 13.88
CA LEU A 172 10.10 -4.37 13.18
C LEU A 172 9.65 -5.78 12.82
N GLY A 173 8.35 -5.94 12.57
CA GLY A 173 7.76 -7.22 12.20
C GLY A 173 6.50 -7.09 11.33
N ALA A 174 5.70 -8.15 11.34
CA ALA A 174 4.45 -8.20 10.60
C ALA A 174 3.41 -7.23 11.16
N ASP A 175 2.57 -6.71 10.28
CA ASP A 175 1.46 -5.82 10.61
C ASP A 175 0.30 -6.13 9.66
N TYR A 176 -0.80 -6.65 10.19
CA TYR A 176 -1.94 -7.11 9.39
C TYR A 176 -3.24 -7.15 10.18
N ALA A 177 -4.35 -7.01 9.45
CA ALA A 177 -5.67 -7.35 9.91
C ALA A 177 -6.47 -8.03 8.79
N LEU A 178 -7.37 -8.91 9.20
CA LEU A 178 -8.44 -9.47 8.39
C LEU A 178 -9.75 -9.12 9.09
N ILE A 179 -10.62 -8.39 8.41
CA ILE A 179 -11.92 -7.99 8.92
C ILE A 179 -13.03 -8.62 8.09
N GLN A 180 -14.17 -8.85 8.73
CA GLN A 180 -15.39 -9.27 8.04
C GLN A 180 -16.29 -8.05 7.80
N LEU A 181 -16.80 -7.91 6.58
CA LEU A 181 -17.81 -6.92 6.23
C LEU A 181 -19.18 -7.34 6.79
N ASP A 182 -20.09 -6.38 6.94
CA ASP A 182 -21.47 -6.64 7.38
C ASP A 182 -22.30 -7.44 6.38
N ARG A 183 -21.91 -7.40 5.09
CA ARG A 183 -22.53 -8.14 4.00
C ARG A 183 -21.55 -8.39 2.85
N LYS A 184 -21.85 -9.38 2.01
CA LYS A 184 -21.10 -9.71 0.79
C LYS A 184 -21.22 -8.59 -0.25
N PRO A 185 -20.11 -8.05 -0.79
CA PRO A 185 -20.16 -7.10 -1.89
C PRO A 185 -20.63 -7.75 -3.20
N ALA A 186 -21.74 -7.27 -3.76
CA ALA A 186 -22.28 -7.78 -5.01
C ALA A 186 -21.36 -7.42 -6.20
N GLY A 187 -21.15 -8.36 -7.12
CA GLY A 187 -20.38 -8.12 -8.35
C GLY A 187 -18.87 -7.94 -8.15
N ARG A 188 -18.34 -8.10 -6.93
CA ARG A 188 -16.90 -8.00 -6.64
C ARG A 188 -16.25 -9.37 -6.62
N LYS A 189 -15.07 -9.48 -7.22
CA LYS A 189 -14.27 -10.71 -7.23
C LYS A 189 -13.19 -10.62 -6.16
N PRO A 190 -13.17 -11.50 -5.15
CA PRO A 190 -12.09 -11.52 -4.18
C PRO A 190 -10.72 -11.74 -4.86
N LEU A 191 -9.70 -11.08 -4.34
CA LEU A 191 -8.34 -11.07 -4.89
C LEU A 191 -7.56 -12.29 -4.40
N ALA A 192 -6.92 -12.97 -5.35
CA ALA A 192 -6.11 -14.16 -5.07
C ALA A 192 -4.81 -13.78 -4.36
N ILE A 193 -4.45 -14.56 -3.34
CA ILE A 193 -3.18 -14.43 -2.62
C ILE A 193 -2.15 -15.43 -3.15
N ASN A 194 -0.86 -15.09 -3.03
CA ASN A 194 0.22 -16.02 -3.34
C ASN A 194 0.59 -16.83 -2.09
N ARG A 195 0.17 -18.10 -2.06
CA ARG A 195 0.48 -19.02 -0.93
C ARG A 195 1.86 -19.67 -1.04
N GLY A 196 2.51 -19.57 -2.19
CA GLY A 196 3.85 -20.08 -2.44
C GLY A 196 4.81 -18.93 -2.66
N ALA A 197 4.78 -17.92 -1.78
CA ALA A 197 5.62 -16.73 -1.89
C ALA A 197 7.09 -17.15 -2.04
N LYS A 198 7.66 -16.87 -3.21
CA LYS A 198 9.06 -17.14 -3.59
C LYS A 198 9.72 -15.86 -4.11
N LEU A 199 9.27 -14.69 -3.64
CA LEU A 199 9.81 -13.41 -4.08
C LEU A 199 11.30 -13.32 -3.75
N LYS A 200 12.06 -12.78 -4.70
CA LYS A 200 13.48 -12.45 -4.55
C LYS A 200 13.73 -11.00 -4.91
N ARG A 201 14.89 -10.48 -4.50
CA ARG A 201 15.36 -9.16 -4.89
C ARG A 201 15.26 -9.00 -6.42
N GLY A 202 14.69 -7.88 -6.86
CA GLY A 202 14.50 -7.58 -8.28
C GLY A 202 13.20 -8.13 -8.89
N ASP A 203 12.40 -8.90 -8.17
CA ASP A 203 11.08 -9.30 -8.67
C ASP A 203 10.15 -8.09 -8.76
N GLY A 204 9.42 -8.00 -9.88
CA GLY A 204 8.47 -6.93 -10.16
C GLY A 204 7.21 -7.02 -9.31
N ILE A 205 6.81 -5.90 -8.72
CA ILE A 205 5.60 -5.76 -7.92
C ILE A 205 4.90 -4.43 -8.23
N PHE A 206 3.66 -4.30 -7.81
CA PHE A 206 2.91 -3.05 -7.88
C PHE A 206 1.88 -2.99 -6.74
N VAL A 207 1.41 -1.79 -6.40
CA VAL A 207 0.45 -1.55 -5.32
C VAL A 207 -0.78 -0.85 -5.86
N VAL A 208 -1.93 -1.16 -5.28
CA VAL A 208 -3.20 -0.48 -5.59
C VAL A 208 -3.82 0.00 -4.30
N GLY A 209 -4.00 1.30 -4.15
CA GLY A 209 -4.31 1.91 -2.85
C GLY A 209 -4.80 3.35 -2.92
N HIS A 210 -4.94 3.93 -1.73
CA HIS A 210 -5.42 5.30 -1.51
C HIS A 210 -4.32 6.15 -0.84
N PRO A 211 -3.23 6.52 -1.55
CA PRO A 211 -2.18 7.39 -1.01
C PRO A 211 -2.77 8.66 -0.43
N VAL A 212 -2.36 9.03 0.77
CA VAL A 212 -2.81 10.20 1.56
C VAL A 212 -4.33 10.38 1.60
N GLY A 213 -5.08 9.31 1.38
CA GLY A 213 -6.54 9.35 1.29
C GLY A 213 -7.09 9.82 -0.05
N LEU A 214 -6.29 9.84 -1.12
CA LEU A 214 -6.68 10.17 -2.49
C LEU A 214 -7.60 9.12 -3.11
N PRO A 215 -8.29 9.46 -4.22
CA PRO A 215 -8.95 8.46 -5.05
C PRO A 215 -7.93 7.42 -5.51
N LEU A 216 -8.37 6.19 -5.72
CA LEU A 216 -7.53 5.02 -5.99
C LEU A 216 -6.43 5.32 -7.01
N LYS A 217 -5.20 4.95 -6.64
CA LYS A 217 -4.03 4.95 -7.51
C LYS A 217 -3.48 3.55 -7.64
N LEU A 218 -2.92 3.26 -8.81
CA LEU A 218 -2.02 2.14 -9.00
C LEU A 218 -0.61 2.70 -9.17
N ALA A 219 0.36 2.20 -8.41
CA ALA A 219 1.77 2.49 -8.59
C ALA A 219 2.49 1.19 -8.99
N ASP A 220 3.10 1.20 -10.17
CA ASP A 220 3.87 0.08 -10.71
C ASP A 220 5.36 0.44 -10.83
N ASP A 221 6.08 -0.25 -11.71
CA ASP A 221 7.54 -0.18 -11.85
C ASP A 221 8.37 -0.36 -10.57
N ALA A 222 7.80 -0.94 -9.52
CA ALA A 222 8.51 -1.28 -8.31
C ALA A 222 9.11 -2.70 -8.37
N ARG A 223 10.13 -2.93 -7.55
CA ARG A 223 10.90 -4.14 -7.36
C ARG A 223 11.08 -4.43 -5.87
N VAL A 224 11.18 -5.72 -5.54
CA VAL A 224 11.59 -6.15 -4.21
C VAL A 224 13.06 -5.77 -3.98
N ARG A 225 13.37 -5.09 -2.88
CA ARG A 225 14.73 -4.74 -2.45
C ARG A 225 15.31 -5.81 -1.52
N ASP A 226 14.56 -6.20 -0.49
CA ASP A 226 15.03 -7.16 0.51
C ASP A 226 13.89 -8.04 1.01
N PHE A 227 14.01 -9.36 0.80
CA PHE A 227 13.03 -10.35 1.25
C PHE A 227 13.52 -11.16 2.47
N SER A 228 14.69 -10.84 3.02
CA SER A 228 15.31 -11.60 4.12
C SER A 228 14.62 -11.41 5.48
N LYS A 229 13.83 -10.34 5.65
CA LYS A 229 13.19 -10.01 6.93
C LYS A 229 12.08 -11.00 7.28
N VAL A 230 11.92 -11.26 8.57
CA VAL A 230 10.86 -12.12 9.10
C VAL A 230 9.55 -11.31 9.16
N GLY A 231 8.50 -11.82 8.52
CA GLY A 231 7.14 -11.26 8.54
C GLY A 231 6.88 -10.12 7.55
N TYR A 232 7.91 -9.50 6.96
CA TYR A 232 7.77 -8.45 5.95
C TYR A 232 8.92 -8.49 4.94
N PHE A 233 8.80 -7.73 3.86
CA PHE A 233 9.89 -7.47 2.91
C PHE A 233 9.89 -5.99 2.53
N THR A 234 11.02 -5.50 2.01
CA THR A 234 11.19 -4.10 1.61
C THR A 234 11.18 -3.97 0.08
N ALA A 235 10.60 -2.89 -0.44
CA ALA A 235 10.50 -2.55 -1.86
C ALA A 235 10.69 -1.04 -2.12
N ASP A 236 10.63 -0.62 -3.38
CA ASP A 236 10.66 0.77 -3.86
C ASP A 236 9.30 1.20 -4.44
N LEU A 237 8.21 0.97 -3.70
CA LEU A 237 6.86 1.31 -4.13
C LEU A 237 6.58 2.81 -3.97
N ASP A 238 6.07 3.48 -5.02
CA ASP A 238 5.61 4.87 -4.92
C ASP A 238 4.33 4.97 -4.09
N THR A 239 4.51 5.14 -2.79
CA THR A 239 3.42 5.10 -1.83
C THR A 239 3.52 6.26 -0.86
N PHE A 240 2.46 6.48 -0.11
CA PHE A 240 2.30 7.54 0.89
C PHE A 240 1.54 6.95 2.09
N GLY A 241 1.59 7.60 3.25
CA GLY A 241 0.65 7.36 4.33
C GLY A 241 -0.79 7.26 3.79
N GLY A 242 -1.65 6.41 4.34
CA GLY A 242 -2.97 6.12 3.74
C GLY A 242 -3.00 5.00 2.69
N ASN A 243 -1.88 4.70 2.00
CA ASN A 243 -1.77 3.41 1.30
C ASN A 243 -1.71 2.23 2.29
N SER A 244 -1.56 2.47 3.59
CA SER A 244 -1.47 1.40 4.56
C SER A 244 -2.66 0.46 4.46
N GLY A 245 -2.37 -0.84 4.38
CA GLY A 245 -3.35 -1.89 4.12
C GLY A 245 -3.59 -2.21 2.65
N SER A 246 -2.98 -1.49 1.71
CA SER A 246 -3.10 -1.78 0.28
C SER A 246 -2.54 -3.16 -0.08
N PRO A 247 -3.18 -3.90 -1.00
CA PRO A 247 -2.60 -5.10 -1.57
C PRO A 247 -1.38 -4.75 -2.43
N VAL A 248 -0.29 -5.47 -2.21
CA VAL A 248 0.89 -5.47 -3.07
C VAL A 248 0.87 -6.73 -3.92
N PHE A 249 0.86 -6.56 -5.24
CA PHE A 249 0.71 -7.63 -6.21
C PHE A 249 2.04 -7.98 -6.86
N ASN A 250 2.22 -9.26 -7.15
CA ASN A 250 3.24 -9.72 -8.08
C ASN A 250 2.94 -9.22 -9.50
N ALA A 251 3.90 -8.57 -10.15
CA ALA A 251 3.70 -8.01 -11.49
C ALA A 251 3.40 -9.08 -12.56
N ARG A 252 3.93 -10.31 -12.39
CA ARG A 252 3.74 -11.44 -13.31
C ARG A 252 2.46 -12.21 -13.01
N THR A 253 2.28 -12.66 -11.76
CA THR A 253 1.19 -13.59 -11.42
C THR A 253 -0.12 -12.88 -11.08
N LYS A 254 -0.08 -11.56 -10.81
CA LYS A 254 -1.20 -10.74 -10.35
C LYS A 254 -1.83 -11.23 -9.04
N LYS A 255 -1.14 -12.09 -8.29
CA LYS A 255 -1.52 -12.52 -6.94
C LYS A 255 -0.94 -11.56 -5.92
N ILE A 256 -1.62 -11.40 -4.79
CA ILE A 256 -1.15 -10.58 -3.67
C ILE A 256 0.03 -11.27 -2.99
N GLU A 257 1.14 -10.57 -2.85
CA GLU A 257 2.35 -11.01 -2.15
C GLU A 257 2.42 -10.44 -0.72
N GLY A 258 1.66 -9.39 -0.44
CA GLY A 258 1.61 -8.83 0.90
C GLY A 258 0.74 -7.59 1.04
N ILE A 259 0.88 -6.97 2.20
CA ILE A 259 0.12 -5.80 2.66
C ILE A 259 1.11 -4.67 2.88
N LEU A 260 0.96 -3.55 2.19
CA LEU A 260 1.82 -2.40 2.42
C LEU A 260 1.53 -1.80 3.81
N VAL A 261 2.55 -1.61 4.64
CA VAL A 261 2.36 -1.23 6.05
C VAL A 261 3.20 -0.07 6.55
N ARG A 262 4.28 0.32 5.88
CA ARG A 262 5.15 1.44 6.31
C ARG A 262 6.16 1.78 5.19
N GLY A 263 6.75 2.98 5.24
CA GLY A 263 7.76 3.47 4.30
C GLY A 263 8.62 4.65 4.80
N ASP A 264 9.37 5.26 3.90
CA ASP A 264 10.26 6.40 4.20
C ASP A 264 9.51 7.75 4.23
N GLU A 265 10.13 8.87 4.56
CA GLU A 265 9.46 10.19 4.67
C GLU A 265 8.52 10.52 3.47
N ASP A 266 7.28 10.98 3.67
CA ASP A 266 6.33 11.32 2.58
C ASP A 266 6.60 12.70 1.99
N PHE A 267 6.94 13.64 2.87
CA PHE A 267 6.87 15.07 2.61
C PHE A 267 8.02 15.79 3.28
N VAL A 268 8.56 16.78 2.61
CA VAL A 268 9.63 17.65 3.10
C VAL A 268 9.25 19.11 2.94
N ASP A 269 9.74 19.95 3.83
CA ASP A 269 9.59 21.40 3.70
C ASP A 269 10.45 21.92 2.54
N SER A 270 9.82 22.67 1.63
CA SER A 270 10.50 23.31 0.51
C SER A 270 11.00 24.71 0.92
N PRO A 271 12.19 25.14 0.42
CA PRO A 271 12.64 26.54 0.55
C PRO A 271 11.64 27.58 0.03
N ALA A 272 10.68 27.18 -0.81
CA ALA A 272 9.61 28.04 -1.31
C ALA A 272 8.48 28.28 -0.30
N GLY A 273 8.53 27.71 0.92
CA GLY A 273 7.50 27.87 1.95
C GLY A 273 6.25 27.01 1.75
N CYS A 274 6.37 25.96 0.93
CA CYS A 274 5.35 24.95 0.67
C CYS A 274 5.87 23.55 1.01
N THR A 275 4.98 22.57 1.04
CA THR A 275 5.34 21.16 1.28
C THR A 275 5.56 20.45 -0.07
N ALA A 276 6.72 19.84 -0.23
CA ALA A 276 7.06 19.02 -1.39
C ALA A 276 6.91 17.53 -1.03
N MET A 277 6.62 16.69 -2.02
CA MET A 277 6.69 15.24 -1.85
C MET A 277 8.16 14.82 -1.77
N ALA A 278 8.49 13.95 -0.83
CA ALA A 278 9.82 13.38 -0.74
C ALA A 278 10.08 12.44 -1.92
N THR A 279 11.23 12.63 -2.57
CA THR A 279 11.69 11.82 -3.68
C THR A 279 13.06 11.26 -3.36
N TYR A 280 13.26 9.98 -3.65
CA TYR A 280 14.52 9.28 -3.45
C TYR A 280 14.98 8.68 -4.78
N ASP A 281 16.28 8.46 -4.91
CA ASP A 281 16.78 7.59 -5.98
C ASP A 281 16.12 6.21 -5.89
N GLN A 282 16.03 5.50 -7.03
CA GLN A 282 15.36 4.19 -7.10
C GLN A 282 15.89 3.19 -6.08
N THR A 283 17.16 3.26 -5.72
CA THR A 283 17.81 2.41 -4.70
C THR A 283 18.12 3.15 -3.40
N GLY A 284 17.75 4.43 -3.31
CA GLY A 284 17.91 5.29 -2.13
C GLY A 284 16.75 5.18 -1.15
N GLY A 285 16.87 5.89 -0.03
CA GLY A 285 15.91 5.82 1.07
C GLY A 285 15.85 4.43 1.72
N ARG A 286 15.01 4.29 2.74
CA ARG A 286 14.80 3.03 3.46
C ARG A 286 13.93 2.05 2.67
N GLY A 287 13.08 2.55 1.77
CA GLY A 287 12.10 1.75 1.04
C GLY A 287 10.80 1.54 1.81
N GLU A 288 9.92 0.78 1.18
CA GLU A 288 8.57 0.48 1.64
C GLU A 288 8.47 -0.95 2.16
N ASP A 289 8.03 -1.13 3.40
CA ASP A 289 7.83 -2.47 3.94
C ASP A 289 6.41 -2.98 3.73
N VAL A 290 6.37 -4.23 3.32
CA VAL A 290 5.18 -4.98 2.97
C VAL A 290 5.13 -6.23 3.85
N THR A 291 4.11 -6.35 4.70
CA THR A 291 3.87 -7.57 5.46
C THR A 291 3.66 -8.73 4.49
N LYS A 292 4.44 -9.80 4.63
CA LYS A 292 4.38 -10.98 3.77
C LYS A 292 3.01 -11.65 3.90
N ILE A 293 2.36 -11.98 2.78
CA ILE A 293 1.01 -12.56 2.80
C ILE A 293 0.93 -13.90 3.53
N GLU A 294 2.06 -14.62 3.65
CA GLU A 294 2.18 -15.90 4.35
C GLU A 294 1.62 -15.85 5.78
N VAL A 295 1.79 -14.72 6.49
CA VAL A 295 1.39 -14.57 7.90
C VAL A 295 -0.13 -14.60 8.08
N LEU A 296 -0.88 -14.27 7.03
CA LEU A 296 -2.34 -14.19 7.04
C LEU A 296 -3.00 -15.29 6.19
N ALA A 297 -2.23 -15.98 5.34
CA ALA A 297 -2.74 -16.92 4.36
C ALA A 297 -3.65 -18.00 4.97
N ALA A 298 -3.32 -18.53 6.15
CA ALA A 298 -4.10 -19.58 6.80
C ALA A 298 -5.54 -19.15 7.20
N PHE A 299 -5.78 -17.84 7.32
CA PHE A 299 -7.09 -17.27 7.68
C PHE A 299 -7.91 -16.83 6.46
N ILE A 300 -7.31 -16.84 5.26
CA ILE A 300 -7.97 -16.47 4.01
C ILE A 300 -8.44 -17.75 3.30
N PRO A 301 -9.72 -17.85 2.90
CA PRO A 301 -10.22 -19.00 2.13
C PRO A 301 -9.45 -19.20 0.83
N LYS A 302 -9.23 -20.45 0.40
CA LYS A 302 -8.66 -20.72 -0.92
C LYS A 302 -9.68 -20.33 -1.99
N LEU A 303 -9.33 -19.36 -2.83
CA LEU A 303 -10.17 -18.96 -3.96
C LEU A 303 -9.96 -19.89 -5.16
N ALA A 304 -10.99 -20.07 -5.99
CA ALA A 304 -10.88 -20.86 -7.22
C ALA A 304 -9.79 -20.34 -8.18
N GLY A 305 -9.53 -19.03 -8.16
CA GLY A 305 -8.47 -18.36 -8.94
C GLY A 305 -7.05 -18.56 -8.39
N GLU A 306 -6.88 -19.23 -7.25
CA GLU A 306 -5.55 -19.53 -6.70
C GLU A 306 -4.91 -20.80 -7.27
N LYS A 307 -5.68 -21.62 -8.03
CA LYS A 307 -5.16 -22.82 -8.70
C LYS A 307 -3.84 -22.49 -9.40
N SER A 308 -2.81 -23.26 -9.07
CA SER A 308 -1.44 -23.05 -9.53
C SER A 308 -1.41 -22.95 -11.06
N VAL A 309 -0.65 -22.00 -11.58
CA VAL A 309 -0.04 -22.22 -12.90
C VAL A 309 0.82 -23.48 -12.70
N PRO A 310 0.65 -24.55 -13.48
CA PRO A 310 1.49 -25.73 -13.37
C PRO A 310 2.96 -25.31 -13.38
N GLU A 311 3.74 -25.91 -12.49
CA GLU A 311 5.19 -25.74 -12.32
C GLU A 311 5.96 -26.36 -13.50
N GLU A 312 5.44 -26.23 -14.72
CA GLU A 312 5.89 -26.92 -15.94
C GLU A 312 6.28 -25.94 -17.06
N LEU A 313 6.59 -24.69 -16.69
CA LEU A 313 7.40 -23.78 -17.48
C LEU A 313 8.76 -23.61 -16.79
N GLU A 314 9.35 -24.71 -16.34
CA GLU A 314 10.81 -24.78 -16.30
C GLU A 314 11.30 -24.71 -17.75
N VAL A 315 12.24 -23.79 -17.94
CA VAL A 315 13.06 -23.58 -19.12
C VAL A 315 13.32 -24.91 -19.86
N ARG A 316 12.59 -25.15 -20.96
CA ARG A 316 13.15 -25.99 -22.00
C ARG A 316 14.28 -25.17 -22.60
N ASP A 317 15.50 -25.49 -22.21
CA ASP A 317 16.68 -25.14 -22.99
C ASP A 317 16.37 -25.57 -24.42
N VAL A 318 16.15 -24.58 -25.28
CA VAL A 318 16.10 -24.82 -26.72
C VAL A 318 17.54 -25.16 -27.08
N ASP A 319 17.81 -26.46 -27.16
CA ASP A 319 19.04 -26.99 -27.70
C ASP A 319 19.22 -26.45 -29.14
N SER A 320 20.06 -25.44 -29.27
CA SER A 320 20.41 -24.81 -30.53
C SER A 320 21.30 -25.69 -31.41
N SER A 321 21.63 -26.91 -31.00
CA SER A 321 22.42 -27.85 -31.80
C SER A 321 21.68 -28.47 -33.00
N SER A 322 20.39 -28.19 -33.17
CA SER A 322 19.58 -28.75 -34.27
C SER A 322 19.15 -27.73 -35.34
N ILE A 323 19.60 -26.48 -35.28
CA ILE A 323 19.35 -25.50 -36.36
C ILE A 323 20.43 -25.66 -37.44
N GLN A 324 20.16 -26.47 -38.46
CA GLN A 324 20.92 -26.42 -39.70
C GLN A 324 20.59 -25.12 -40.47
N PRO A 325 21.59 -24.44 -41.06
CA PRO A 325 21.32 -23.29 -41.92
C PRO A 325 20.61 -23.78 -43.19
N ALA A 326 19.44 -23.21 -43.48
CA ALA A 326 18.78 -23.41 -44.76
C ALA A 326 19.64 -22.78 -45.87
N GLU A 327 20.13 -23.62 -46.78
CA GLU A 327 20.79 -23.18 -48.01
C GLU A 327 19.84 -22.30 -48.83
N GLY A 328 20.30 -21.08 -49.12
CA GLY A 328 19.61 -20.13 -49.97
C GLY A 328 19.55 -20.62 -51.41
N ALA A 329 18.37 -20.99 -51.87
CA ALA A 329 18.06 -21.10 -53.29
C ALA A 329 17.83 -19.70 -53.86
N SER A 330 18.85 -19.15 -54.51
CA SER A 330 18.75 -17.95 -55.33
C SER A 330 17.79 -18.20 -56.50
N ARG A 331 16.62 -17.57 -56.50
CA ARG A 331 15.84 -17.37 -57.72
C ARG A 331 15.93 -15.90 -58.10
N SER A 332 16.75 -15.63 -59.11
CA SER A 332 16.77 -14.38 -59.86
C SER A 332 15.45 -14.20 -60.60
N VAL A 333 14.76 -13.10 -60.34
CA VAL A 333 13.65 -12.61 -61.17
C VAL A 333 14.20 -11.42 -61.96
N SER A 334 14.29 -11.59 -63.28
CA SER A 334 14.62 -10.55 -64.24
C SER A 334 13.35 -9.79 -64.59
N PHE A 335 13.41 -8.45 -64.59
CA PHE A 335 12.41 -7.60 -65.20
C PHE A 335 12.92 -7.15 -66.57
N ASP A 336 12.27 -7.65 -67.62
CA ASP A 336 12.03 -7.00 -68.91
C ASP A 336 10.65 -7.47 -69.41
#